data_AF-A0A9P3LH11-F1
#
_entry.id   AF-A0A9P3LH11-F1
#
_cell.length_a   1.000
_cell.length_b   1.000
_cell.length_c   1.000
_cell.angle_alpha   90.00
_cell.angle_beta   90.00
_cell.angle_gamma   90.00
#
_symmetry.space_group_name_H-M   'P 1'
#
loop_
_entity.id
_entity.type
_entity.pdbx_description
1 polymer ?
#
loop_
_entity_poly.entity_id
_entity_poly.type
_entity_poly.pdbx_seq_one_letter_code
_entity_poly.pdbx_strand_id
1 'polypeptide(L)'
;MFAHSVQPPIVSLFSSTGSEPLALWTVSKHAELPEDSVVCLFEDTSSAPAPPEPAKLVASPPIDSDDEHGRGQGRTLSQTVLHIQSPDIRSTYVRCPPTGSLGLKHPWIHLQVRSLGKEWAFEVGIVDRAGREGIVRFSTFQRTPRLKPAELPILHLPVSFPQSSHRLTGWAIINVNLANLLPRFSDVSLLEEEEEEEEDASEDEDYGNQPRPRKKARLAGVVPSGTMSHVSYVKVYATCRLRRLWFSQTGATVDLPWEFELYSAD
;
A
#
# COMPACT_ATOMS: atom_id res chain seq x y z
N MET A 1 14.05 13.09 -2.97
CA MET A 1 13.41 13.53 -4.22
C MET A 1 12.75 14.90 -4.05
N PHE A 2 11.77 15.05 -3.15
CA PHE A 2 10.98 16.28 -2.97
C PHE A 2 11.29 17.08 -1.69
N ALA A 3 12.31 16.68 -0.91
CA ALA A 3 12.61 17.25 0.40
C ALA A 3 12.87 18.78 0.38
N HIS A 4 13.44 19.28 -0.71
CA HIS A 4 13.78 20.69 -0.93
C HIS A 4 12.85 21.40 -1.93
N SER A 5 11.82 20.71 -2.42
CA SER A 5 10.82 21.28 -3.32
C SER A 5 9.76 22.05 -2.53
N VAL A 6 9.12 23.03 -3.16
CA VAL A 6 7.89 23.63 -2.63
C VAL A 6 6.80 22.57 -2.63
N GLN A 7 6.22 22.29 -1.47
CA GLN A 7 5.20 21.26 -1.29
C GLN A 7 3.84 21.94 -1.05
N PRO A 8 2.98 22.06 -2.07
CA PRO A 8 1.64 22.62 -1.90
C PRO A 8 0.77 21.76 -0.96
N PRO A 9 -0.40 22.25 -0.51
CA PRO A 9 -1.26 21.50 0.41
C PRO A 9 -1.66 20.10 -0.08
N ILE A 10 -1.75 19.91 -1.40
CA ILE A 10 -2.01 18.63 -2.06
C ILE A 10 -0.91 18.37 -3.08
N VAL A 11 -0.33 17.17 -3.07
CA VAL A 11 0.67 16.72 -4.04
C VAL A 11 0.24 15.40 -4.67
N SER A 12 -0.02 15.38 -5.97
CA SER A 12 -0.25 14.14 -6.72
C SER A 12 1.09 13.46 -7.01
N LEU A 13 1.25 12.22 -6.55
CA LEU A 13 2.44 11.40 -6.82
C LEU A 13 2.25 10.46 -8.02
N PHE A 14 1.01 10.02 -8.25
CA PHE A 14 0.64 9.18 -9.38
C PHE A 14 -0.72 9.61 -9.94
N SER A 15 -0.80 9.67 -11.27
CA SER A 15 -2.04 9.82 -12.04
C SER A 15 -1.93 8.96 -13.29
N SER A 16 -2.88 8.03 -13.47
CA SER A 16 -2.92 7.12 -14.62
C SER A 16 -3.17 7.80 -15.96
N THR A 17 -3.64 9.06 -15.95
CA THR A 17 -3.89 9.88 -17.14
C THR A 17 -2.73 10.82 -17.47
N GLY A 18 -1.61 10.74 -16.74
CA GLY A 18 -0.39 11.48 -17.09
C GLY A 18 0.24 10.93 -18.39
N SER A 19 1.09 11.74 -19.03
CA SER A 19 1.83 11.29 -20.23
C SER A 19 2.83 10.18 -19.92
N GLU A 20 3.50 10.27 -18.76
CA GLU A 20 4.42 9.26 -18.25
C GLU A 20 4.10 8.92 -16.78
N PRO A 21 3.01 8.18 -16.50
CA PRO A 21 2.51 7.96 -15.13
C PRO A 21 3.54 7.30 -14.19
N LEU A 22 4.47 6.53 -14.75
CA LEU A 22 5.48 5.76 -14.02
C LEU A 22 6.88 6.38 -14.07
N ALA A 23 7.04 7.62 -14.55
CA ALA A 23 8.36 8.27 -14.67
C ALA A 23 9.15 8.33 -13.34
N LEU A 24 8.43 8.45 -12.21
CA LEU A 24 9.00 8.48 -10.86
C LEU A 24 8.97 7.13 -10.15
N TRP A 25 8.65 6.05 -10.87
CA TRP A 25 8.34 4.74 -10.28
C TRP A 25 9.27 3.66 -10.85
N THR A 26 9.79 2.81 -9.97
CA THR A 26 10.33 1.51 -10.39
C THR A 26 9.19 0.53 -10.52
N VAL A 27 9.22 -0.28 -11.58
CA VAL A 27 8.32 -1.40 -11.79
C VAL A 27 9.10 -2.70 -11.57
N SER A 28 8.60 -3.55 -10.68
CA SER A 28 9.08 -4.91 -10.48
C SER A 28 8.03 -5.89 -10.99
N LYS A 29 8.46 -6.94 -11.70
CA LYS A 29 7.64 -8.03 -12.22
C LYS A 29 8.31 -9.38 -11.89
N HIS A 30 7.52 -10.43 -11.75
CA HIS A 30 8.03 -11.79 -11.55
C HIS A 30 8.68 -12.29 -12.84
N ALA A 31 9.99 -12.51 -12.83
CA ALA A 31 10.75 -12.86 -14.03
C ALA A 31 10.32 -14.21 -14.65
N GLU A 32 9.95 -15.18 -13.82
CA GLU A 32 9.59 -16.53 -14.27
C GLU A 32 8.10 -16.68 -14.64
N LEU A 33 7.27 -15.65 -14.43
CA LEU A 33 5.83 -15.68 -14.72
C LEU A 33 5.42 -14.47 -15.59
N PRO A 34 6.02 -14.30 -16.79
CA PRO A 34 5.76 -13.13 -17.64
C PRO A 34 4.32 -13.06 -18.18
N GLU A 35 3.61 -14.19 -18.23
CA GLU A 35 2.20 -14.22 -18.66
C GLU A 35 1.25 -13.67 -17.58
N ASP A 36 1.57 -13.90 -16.31
CA ASP A 36 0.68 -13.57 -15.19
C ASP A 36 1.11 -12.31 -14.43
N SER A 37 2.40 -11.94 -14.50
CA SER A 37 2.98 -10.76 -13.86
C SER A 37 2.95 -9.54 -14.79
N VAL A 38 1.91 -8.73 -14.64
CA VAL A 38 1.58 -7.66 -15.58
C VAL A 38 1.50 -6.32 -14.86
N VAL A 39 2.14 -5.32 -15.47
CA VAL A 39 1.97 -3.90 -15.12
C VAL A 39 1.77 -3.16 -16.43
N CYS A 40 0.58 -2.62 -16.66
CA CYS A 40 0.20 -1.94 -17.90
C CYS A 40 -0.92 -0.92 -17.67
N LEU A 41 -1.06 0.03 -18.59
CA LEU A 41 -2.11 1.03 -18.61
C LEU A 41 -3.17 0.64 -19.64
N PHE A 42 -4.44 0.67 -19.26
CA PHE A 42 -5.57 0.49 -20.17
C PHE A 42 -6.81 1.24 -19.66
N GLU A 43 -7.83 1.38 -20.48
CA GLU A 43 -9.13 1.94 -20.10
C GLU A 43 -9.94 0.95 -19.23
N ASP A 44 -10.47 1.40 -18.09
CA ASP A 44 -11.09 0.53 -17.08
C ASP A 44 -12.35 -0.20 -17.61
N THR A 45 -13.11 0.41 -18.52
CA THR A 45 -14.30 -0.18 -19.17
C THR A 45 -13.94 -1.20 -20.24
N SER A 46 -13.11 -0.84 -21.22
CA SER A 46 -12.82 -1.68 -22.38
C SER A 46 -11.63 -2.65 -22.17
N SER A 47 -10.78 -2.39 -21.19
CA SER A 47 -9.48 -3.05 -21.00
C SER A 47 -8.57 -2.96 -22.24
N ALA A 48 -8.69 -1.88 -23.01
CA ALA A 48 -7.84 -1.57 -24.16
C ALA A 48 -6.76 -0.51 -23.80
N PRO A 49 -5.55 -0.57 -24.39
CA PRO A 49 -5.08 -1.58 -25.34
C PRO A 49 -4.84 -2.94 -24.68
N ALA A 50 -4.76 -3.99 -25.49
CA ALA A 50 -4.40 -5.33 -25.03
C ALA A 50 -3.06 -5.30 -24.29
N PRO A 51 -2.87 -6.16 -23.27
CA PRO A 51 -1.60 -6.22 -22.55
C PRO A 51 -0.47 -6.67 -23.51
N PRO A 52 0.78 -6.29 -23.22
CA PRO A 52 1.92 -6.72 -24.05
C PRO A 52 2.11 -8.24 -23.97
N GLU A 53 2.33 -8.92 -25.10
CA GLU A 53 2.61 -10.36 -25.10
C GLU A 53 3.82 -10.70 -24.20
N PRO A 54 3.80 -11.81 -23.43
CA PRO A 54 2.80 -12.88 -23.43
C PRO A 54 1.70 -12.71 -22.35
N ALA A 55 1.50 -11.49 -21.84
CA ALA A 55 0.64 -11.22 -20.70
C ALA A 55 -0.84 -11.55 -20.94
N LYS A 56 -1.48 -12.14 -19.93
CA LYS A 56 -2.91 -12.49 -19.92
C LYS A 56 -3.60 -11.81 -18.73
N LEU A 57 -4.61 -10.99 -19.00
CA LEU A 57 -5.36 -10.31 -17.93
C LEU A 57 -6.31 -11.30 -17.25
N VAL A 58 -6.30 -11.29 -15.92
CA VAL A 58 -7.28 -11.99 -15.10
C VAL A 58 -8.62 -11.25 -15.17
N ALA A 59 -9.71 -12.01 -15.28
CA ALA A 59 -11.05 -11.47 -15.20
C ALA A 59 -11.25 -10.78 -13.84
N SER A 60 -11.65 -9.51 -13.88
CA SER A 60 -12.03 -8.80 -12.65
C SER A 60 -13.38 -9.32 -12.15
N PRO A 61 -13.67 -9.28 -10.84
CA PRO A 61 -14.98 -9.62 -10.33
C PRO A 61 -16.09 -8.86 -11.06
N PRO A 62 -17.25 -9.49 -11.31
CA PRO A 62 -18.34 -8.87 -12.04
C PRO A 62 -18.79 -7.57 -11.36
N ILE A 63 -19.00 -6.58 -12.22
CA ILE A 63 -19.24 -5.19 -11.86
C ILE A 63 -20.76 -4.96 -11.84
N ASP A 64 -21.47 -5.57 -12.79
CA ASP A 64 -22.86 -5.27 -13.09
C ASP A 64 -23.86 -5.66 -12.00
N SER A 65 -24.88 -4.82 -11.92
CA SER A 65 -26.02 -4.84 -11.00
C SER A 65 -27.21 -5.69 -11.48
N ASP A 66 -27.09 -6.38 -12.62
CA ASP A 66 -28.21 -7.10 -13.25
C ASP A 66 -28.50 -8.46 -12.61
N ASP A 67 -27.75 -8.86 -11.59
CA ASP A 67 -28.20 -9.92 -10.71
C ASP A 67 -29.44 -9.44 -9.94
N GLU A 68 -30.55 -10.18 -10.07
CA GLU A 68 -31.83 -10.04 -9.34
C GLU A 68 -31.67 -9.95 -7.80
N HIS A 69 -30.45 -10.17 -7.31
CA HIS A 69 -30.02 -10.18 -5.91
C HIS A 69 -29.16 -8.96 -5.50
N GLY A 70 -28.92 -7.97 -6.38
CA GLY A 70 -28.23 -6.72 -6.03
C GLY A 70 -26.77 -6.88 -5.58
N ARG A 71 -26.04 -7.86 -6.16
CA ARG A 71 -24.66 -8.23 -5.77
C ARG A 71 -23.55 -7.60 -6.62
N GLY A 72 -23.85 -6.64 -7.49
CA GLY A 72 -22.87 -5.96 -8.33
C GLY A 72 -21.88 -5.08 -7.54
N GLN A 73 -20.63 -4.99 -7.99
CA GLN A 73 -19.59 -4.17 -7.36
C GLN A 73 -19.64 -2.68 -7.76
N GLY A 74 -20.59 -2.25 -8.59
CA GLY A 74 -20.80 -0.86 -9.02
C GLY A 74 -20.59 -0.70 -10.53
N ARG A 75 -20.09 0.44 -11.03
CA ARG A 75 -19.68 0.61 -12.45
C ARG A 75 -18.17 0.77 -12.63
N THR A 76 -17.70 0.62 -13.86
CA THR A 76 -16.33 0.99 -14.29
C THR A 76 -16.18 2.50 -14.42
N LEU A 77 -14.96 2.97 -14.67
CA LEU A 77 -14.67 4.34 -15.08
C LEU A 77 -14.35 4.38 -16.58
N SER A 78 -14.82 5.40 -17.30
CA SER A 78 -14.39 5.67 -18.68
C SER A 78 -13.03 6.39 -18.69
N GLN A 79 -12.03 5.80 -18.06
CA GLN A 79 -10.70 6.40 -17.87
C GLN A 79 -9.57 5.36 -17.91
N THR A 80 -8.38 5.81 -18.29
CA THR A 80 -7.15 5.02 -18.19
C THR A 80 -6.77 4.75 -16.74
N VAL A 81 -6.39 3.52 -16.45
CA VAL A 81 -5.98 3.03 -15.13
C VAL A 81 -4.76 2.14 -15.24
N LEU A 82 -3.96 2.09 -14.17
CA LEU A 82 -2.82 1.19 -14.07
C LEU A 82 -3.28 -0.14 -13.50
N HIS A 83 -3.14 -1.21 -14.26
CA HIS A 83 -3.39 -2.58 -13.82
C HIS A 83 -2.09 -3.23 -13.38
N ILE A 84 -2.08 -3.75 -12.16
CA ILE A 84 -0.94 -4.46 -11.57
C ILE A 84 -1.43 -5.85 -11.16
N GLN A 85 -0.86 -6.90 -11.74
CA GLN A 85 -1.31 -8.28 -11.58
C GLN A 85 -0.12 -9.20 -11.38
N SER A 86 -0.29 -10.19 -10.49
CA SER A 86 0.65 -11.28 -10.29
C SER A 86 -0.04 -12.36 -9.42
N PRO A 87 0.31 -13.64 -9.57
CA PRO A 87 -0.07 -14.68 -8.61
C PRO A 87 0.76 -14.61 -7.33
N ASP A 88 2.00 -14.10 -7.39
CA ASP A 88 2.81 -13.78 -6.23
C ASP A 88 2.78 -12.28 -5.96
N ILE A 89 2.15 -11.90 -4.85
CA ILE A 89 1.99 -10.50 -4.45
C ILE A 89 3.34 -9.82 -4.20
N ARG A 90 4.38 -10.54 -3.76
CA ARG A 90 5.63 -9.93 -3.26
C ARG A 90 6.57 -9.50 -4.38
N SER A 91 6.62 -10.25 -5.47
CA SER A 91 7.53 -10.00 -6.61
C SER A 91 7.11 -8.85 -7.51
N THR A 92 5.81 -8.59 -7.62
CA THR A 92 5.27 -7.63 -8.59
C THR A 92 4.68 -6.42 -7.90
N TYR A 93 5.27 -5.25 -8.15
CA TYR A 93 4.89 -4.00 -7.49
C TYR A 93 5.39 -2.79 -8.28
N VAL A 94 4.86 -1.62 -7.93
CA VAL A 94 5.43 -0.33 -8.30
C VAL A 94 5.91 0.41 -7.06
N ARG A 95 7.06 1.07 -7.12
CA ARG A 95 7.69 1.76 -5.99
C ARG A 95 8.14 3.16 -6.36
N CYS A 96 7.84 4.16 -5.53
CA CYS A 96 8.33 5.53 -5.67
C CYS A 96 8.99 6.03 -4.37
N PRO A 97 10.18 6.67 -4.44
CA PRO A 97 11.02 6.79 -5.62
C PRO A 97 11.70 5.46 -5.98
N PRO A 98 12.39 5.36 -7.13
CA PRO A 98 13.23 4.21 -7.47
C PRO A 98 14.32 3.94 -6.44
N THR A 99 14.97 5.03 -6.00
CA THR A 99 16.09 5.03 -5.05
C THR A 99 16.01 6.25 -4.13
N GLY A 100 16.59 6.14 -2.93
CA GLY A 100 16.61 7.22 -1.95
C GLY A 100 15.25 7.48 -1.30
N SER A 101 15.11 8.68 -0.71
CA SER A 101 13.90 9.09 0.02
C SER A 101 13.01 10.03 -0.80
N LEU A 102 11.70 9.81 -0.74
CA LEU A 102 10.66 10.60 -1.38
C LEU A 102 10.67 12.04 -0.84
N GLY A 103 10.60 12.21 0.49
CA GLY A 103 10.72 13.51 1.15
C GLY A 103 9.43 14.33 1.21
N LEU A 104 8.26 13.71 1.04
CA LEU A 104 6.96 14.39 1.18
C LEU A 104 6.56 14.52 2.65
N LYS A 105 6.18 15.72 3.10
CA LYS A 105 5.94 16.05 4.51
C LYS A 105 4.47 15.93 4.92
N HIS A 106 3.60 15.59 3.98
CA HIS A 106 2.17 15.49 4.17
C HIS A 106 1.77 14.32 5.08
N PRO A 107 0.92 14.56 6.09
CA PRO A 107 0.50 13.50 7.01
C PRO A 107 -0.54 12.55 6.41
N TRP A 108 -1.26 12.94 5.35
CA TRP A 108 -2.27 12.09 4.73
C TRP A 108 -1.82 11.54 3.39
N ILE A 109 -2.08 10.25 3.17
CA ILE A 109 -1.98 9.57 1.88
C ILE A 109 -3.37 9.11 1.45
N HIS A 110 -3.61 9.21 0.14
CA HIS A 110 -4.87 8.85 -0.49
C HIS A 110 -4.62 7.99 -1.72
N LEU A 111 -5.37 6.91 -1.87
CA LEU A 111 -5.28 5.99 -3.00
C LEU A 111 -6.67 5.74 -3.59
N GLN A 112 -6.79 5.87 -4.91
CA GLN A 112 -7.93 5.40 -5.67
C GLN A 112 -7.61 4.05 -6.29
N VAL A 113 -8.19 3.01 -5.71
CA VAL A 113 -7.86 1.63 -6.02
C VAL A 113 -9.11 0.79 -6.23
N ARG A 114 -9.00 -0.22 -7.08
CA ARG A 114 -10.03 -1.22 -7.30
C ARG A 114 -9.43 -2.61 -7.16
N SER A 115 -10.14 -3.48 -6.43
CA SER A 115 -9.73 -4.86 -6.19
C SER A 115 -9.91 -5.70 -7.45
N LEU A 116 -8.97 -6.63 -7.68
CA LEU A 116 -9.11 -7.72 -8.66
C LEU A 116 -9.67 -9.01 -8.03
N GLY A 117 -10.24 -8.93 -6.82
CA GLY A 117 -10.79 -10.08 -6.10
C GLY A 117 -9.75 -11.01 -5.47
N LYS A 118 -8.48 -10.59 -5.43
CA LYS A 118 -7.37 -11.32 -4.81
C LYS A 118 -6.78 -10.51 -3.65
N GLU A 119 -5.89 -11.16 -2.89
CA GLU A 119 -5.13 -10.53 -1.81
C GLU A 119 -4.30 -9.36 -2.32
N TRP A 120 -4.37 -8.23 -1.62
CA TRP A 120 -3.71 -6.98 -2.01
C TRP A 120 -3.02 -6.32 -0.82
N ALA A 121 -1.98 -5.53 -1.11
CA ALA A 121 -1.22 -4.78 -0.11
C ALA A 121 -0.58 -3.51 -0.68
N PHE A 122 -0.23 -2.58 0.22
CA PHE A 122 0.68 -1.48 -0.08
C PHE A 122 1.52 -1.11 1.15
N GLU A 123 2.64 -0.45 0.93
CA GLU A 123 3.57 -0.01 1.97
C GLU A 123 3.89 1.48 1.84
N VAL A 124 4.09 2.10 2.99
CA VAL A 124 4.59 3.46 3.09
C VAL A 124 5.74 3.47 4.09
N GLY A 125 6.92 3.91 3.65
CA GLY A 125 8.03 4.21 4.55
C GLY A 125 7.81 5.57 5.19
N ILE A 126 7.88 5.64 6.52
CA ILE A 126 7.67 6.87 7.29
C ILE A 126 8.88 7.14 8.18
N VAL A 127 9.28 8.40 8.24
CA VAL A 127 10.43 8.86 9.02
C VAL A 127 9.96 9.87 10.05
N ASP A 128 10.42 9.73 11.29
CA ASP A 128 10.15 10.71 12.34
C ASP A 128 11.19 11.85 12.37
N ARG A 129 10.96 12.87 13.20
CA ARG A 129 11.89 14.01 13.32
C ARG A 129 13.26 13.66 13.90
N ALA A 130 13.41 12.50 14.54
CA ALA A 130 14.70 12.00 15.00
C ALA A 130 15.46 11.23 13.90
N GLY A 131 14.87 11.09 12.71
CA GLY A 131 15.48 10.39 11.58
C GLY A 131 15.30 8.87 11.62
N ARG A 132 14.44 8.36 12.51
CA ARG A 132 14.13 6.93 12.60
C ARG A 132 13.07 6.57 11.57
N GLU A 133 13.30 5.49 10.84
CA GLU A 133 12.42 5.04 9.77
C GLU A 133 11.69 3.74 10.16
N GLY A 134 10.45 3.62 9.72
CA GLY A 134 9.66 2.40 9.84
C GLY A 134 8.73 2.23 8.65
N ILE A 135 8.27 1.01 8.44
CA ILE A 135 7.40 0.65 7.32
C ILE A 135 5.99 0.43 7.86
N VAL A 136 5.02 1.14 7.30
CA VAL A 136 3.61 0.82 7.50
C VAL A 136 3.12 0.03 6.31
N ARG A 137 2.78 -1.25 6.53
CA ARG A 137 2.19 -2.13 5.53
C ARG A 137 0.70 -2.25 5.78
N PHE A 138 -0.11 -2.10 4.74
CA PHE A 138 -1.54 -2.39 4.77
C PHE A 138 -1.79 -3.60 3.88
N SER A 139 -2.56 -4.58 4.35
CA SER A 139 -2.99 -5.69 3.48
C SER A 139 -4.36 -6.24 3.80
N THR A 140 -4.97 -6.89 2.79
CA THR A 140 -6.30 -7.50 2.90
C THR A 140 -6.28 -8.87 3.59
N PHE A 141 -5.10 -9.47 3.76
CA PHE A 141 -4.92 -10.77 4.40
C PHE A 141 -4.50 -10.66 5.88
N GLN A 142 -4.09 -9.46 6.32
CA GLN A 142 -3.87 -9.22 7.74
C GLN A 142 -5.20 -9.04 8.45
N ARG A 143 -5.39 -9.73 9.58
CA ARG A 143 -6.63 -9.64 10.39
C ARG A 143 -6.52 -8.68 11.56
N THR A 144 -5.37 -8.68 12.24
CA THR A 144 -5.10 -7.85 13.41
C THR A 144 -3.80 -7.06 13.22
N PRO A 145 -3.67 -5.83 13.75
CA PRO A 145 -2.41 -5.10 13.71
C PRO A 145 -1.25 -5.92 14.32
N ARG A 146 -0.09 -5.93 13.64
CA ARG A 146 1.14 -6.59 14.13
C ARG A 146 2.36 -5.70 13.87
N LEU A 147 3.36 -5.78 14.73
CA LEU A 147 4.64 -5.10 14.63
C LEU A 147 5.73 -6.15 14.52
N LYS A 148 6.40 -6.20 13.37
CA LYS A 148 7.50 -7.12 13.10
C LYS A 148 8.84 -6.43 13.37
N PRO A 149 9.68 -6.96 14.27
CA PRO A 149 11.06 -6.50 14.42
C PRO A 149 11.86 -6.85 13.15
N ALA A 150 12.52 -5.85 12.56
CA ALA A 150 13.43 -6.01 11.44
C ALA A 150 14.40 -4.82 11.44
N GLU A 151 15.37 -4.78 10.51
CA GLU A 151 16.26 -3.62 10.33
C GLU A 151 15.47 -2.31 10.19
N LEU A 152 14.40 -2.35 9.38
CA LEU A 152 13.33 -1.36 9.42
C LEU A 152 12.07 -2.02 10.01
N PRO A 153 11.58 -1.58 11.18
CA PRO A 153 10.42 -2.18 11.82
C PRO A 153 9.20 -2.09 10.90
N ILE A 154 8.36 -3.13 10.87
CA ILE A 154 7.17 -3.19 10.01
C ILE A 154 5.91 -3.22 10.85
N LEU A 155 5.14 -2.13 10.83
CA LEU A 155 3.78 -2.08 11.35
C LEU A 155 2.82 -2.57 10.26
N HIS A 156 2.29 -3.77 10.42
CA HIS A 156 1.37 -4.41 9.48
C HIS A 156 -0.08 -4.27 9.96
N LEU A 157 -0.88 -3.53 9.21
CA LEU A 157 -2.27 -3.17 9.51
C LEU A 157 -3.24 -3.87 8.55
N PRO A 158 -4.43 -4.27 9.02
CA PRO A 158 -5.50 -4.76 8.17
C PRO A 158 -6.08 -3.61 7.31
N VAL A 159 -6.44 -3.91 6.06
CA VAL A 159 -7.27 -3.03 5.21
C VAL A 159 -8.33 -3.84 4.47
N SER A 160 -9.52 -3.29 4.29
CA SER A 160 -10.59 -3.92 3.52
C SER A 160 -11.10 -2.98 2.43
N PHE A 161 -11.49 -3.57 1.30
CA PHE A 161 -12.26 -2.82 0.30
C PHE A 161 -13.71 -2.72 0.78
N PRO A 162 -14.32 -1.52 0.78
CA PRO A 162 -15.69 -1.35 1.25
C PRO A 162 -16.66 -2.19 0.42
N GLN A 163 -17.41 -3.07 1.09
CA GLN A 163 -18.47 -3.87 0.49
C GLN A 163 -19.80 -3.17 0.77
N SER A 164 -20.34 -2.41 -0.19
CA SER A 164 -21.70 -1.85 -0.07
C SER A 164 -22.53 -2.18 -1.31
N SER A 165 -23.82 -2.42 -1.10
CA SER A 165 -24.76 -2.83 -2.16
C SER A 165 -25.21 -1.69 -3.08
N HIS A 166 -24.79 -0.44 -2.79
CA HIS A 166 -25.21 0.76 -3.52
C HIS A 166 -24.00 1.54 -4.05
N ARG A 167 -22.95 0.85 -4.49
CA ARG A 167 -21.76 1.53 -5.04
C ARG A 167 -22.07 2.03 -6.44
N LEU A 168 -21.87 3.34 -6.65
CA LEU A 168 -21.85 3.90 -8.00
C LEU A 168 -20.66 3.36 -8.81
N THR A 169 -19.53 3.04 -8.15
CA THR A 169 -18.32 2.53 -8.80
C THR A 169 -17.66 1.39 -8.02
N GLY A 170 -16.97 0.49 -8.73
CA GLY A 170 -16.09 -0.53 -8.14
C GLY A 170 -14.84 0.03 -7.46
N TRP A 171 -14.60 1.34 -7.56
CA TRP A 171 -13.42 2.02 -7.05
C TRP A 171 -13.59 2.49 -5.62
N ALA A 172 -12.56 2.29 -4.80
CA ALA A 172 -12.51 2.70 -3.41
C ALA A 172 -11.46 3.80 -3.23
N ILE A 173 -11.73 4.72 -2.31
CA ILE A 173 -10.75 5.71 -1.85
C ILE A 173 -10.27 5.27 -0.47
N ILE A 174 -8.97 4.96 -0.36
CA ILE A 174 -8.31 4.68 0.91
C ILE A 174 -7.65 5.98 1.37
N ASN A 175 -8.01 6.44 2.57
CA ASN A 175 -7.46 7.65 3.20
C ASN A 175 -6.79 7.26 4.51
N VAL A 176 -5.51 7.60 4.67
CA VAL A 176 -4.73 7.23 5.87
C VAL A 176 -3.98 8.44 6.40
N ASN A 177 -4.16 8.72 7.69
CA ASN A 177 -3.30 9.64 8.43
C ASN A 177 -2.07 8.89 8.93
N LEU A 178 -0.95 9.03 8.21
CA LEU A 178 0.33 8.40 8.50
C LEU A 178 0.93 8.91 9.82
N ALA A 179 0.76 10.20 10.13
CA ALA A 179 1.31 10.78 11.35
C ALA A 179 0.72 10.13 12.61
N ASN A 180 -0.55 9.72 12.58
CA ASN A 180 -1.21 9.01 13.68
C ASN A 180 -0.74 7.57 13.89
N LEU A 181 0.07 7.02 12.97
CA LEU A 181 0.56 5.64 13.05
C LEU A 181 1.93 5.53 13.73
N LEU A 182 2.71 6.62 13.77
CA LEU A 182 4.04 6.64 14.39
C LEU A 182 4.06 6.14 15.83
N PRO A 183 3.13 6.55 16.73
CA PRO A 183 3.15 6.07 18.11
C PRO A 183 2.98 4.54 18.23
N ARG A 184 2.34 3.88 17.25
CA ARG A 184 2.06 2.44 17.29
C ARG A 184 3.30 1.57 17.12
N PHE A 185 4.39 2.11 16.58
CA PHE A 185 5.67 1.40 16.51
C PHE A 185 6.32 1.18 17.89
N SER A 186 5.88 1.92 18.90
CA SER A 186 6.33 1.73 20.30
C SER A 186 5.35 0.88 21.12
N ASP A 187 4.26 0.40 20.51
CA ASP A 187 3.27 -0.43 21.18
C ASP A 187 3.75 -1.89 21.21
N VAL A 188 4.21 -2.30 22.38
CA VAL A 188 4.72 -3.67 22.57
C VAL A 188 3.65 -4.74 22.55
N SER A 189 2.37 -4.38 22.66
CA SER A 189 1.26 -5.34 22.52
C SER A 189 1.08 -5.81 21.08
N LEU A 190 1.62 -5.06 20.11
CA LEU A 190 1.57 -5.41 18.69
C LEU A 190 2.71 -6.32 18.26
N LEU A 191 3.73 -6.51 19.10
CA LEU A 191 4.91 -7.30 18.72
C LEU A 191 4.49 -8.71 18.35
N GLU A 192 4.87 -9.12 17.14
CA GLU A 192 4.75 -10.51 16.74
C GLU A 192 5.64 -11.33 17.69
N GLU A 193 5.04 -12.33 18.33
CA GLU A 193 5.80 -13.33 19.05
C GLU A 193 6.56 -14.11 17.98
N GLU A 194 7.90 -14.05 18.01
CA GLU A 194 8.71 -15.03 17.29
C GLU A 194 8.22 -16.38 17.82
N GLU A 195 7.54 -17.16 16.96
CA GLU A 195 7.40 -18.59 17.20
C GLU A 195 8.84 -19.05 17.33
N GLU A 196 9.28 -19.33 18.56
CA GLU A 196 10.56 -19.99 18.79
C GLU A 196 10.46 -21.27 17.97
N GLU A 197 11.15 -21.33 16.82
CA GLU A 197 11.46 -22.60 16.20
C GLU A 197 12.02 -23.43 17.36
N GLU A 198 11.38 -24.56 17.66
CA GLU A 198 11.90 -25.55 18.60
C GLU A 198 13.23 -26.03 18.02
N GLU A 199 14.29 -25.23 18.17
CA GLU A 199 15.66 -25.68 18.04
C GLU A 199 15.83 -26.71 19.14
N ASP A 200 15.84 -27.98 18.72
CA ASP A 200 16.07 -29.16 19.52
C ASP A 200 16.92 -28.85 20.75
N ALA A 201 16.28 -28.85 21.93
CA ALA A 201 16.95 -28.73 23.20
C ALA A 201 17.83 -29.98 23.40
N SER A 202 19.07 -29.93 22.91
CA SER A 202 20.14 -30.73 23.49
C SER A 202 20.35 -30.21 24.91
N GLU A 203 19.93 -31.01 25.88
CA GLU A 203 20.21 -30.82 27.29
C GLU A 203 21.73 -30.81 27.50
N ASP A 204 22.33 -29.62 27.64
CA ASP A 204 23.62 -29.48 28.31
C ASP A 204 23.60 -28.22 29.18
N GLU A 205 24.02 -28.42 30.42
CA GLU A 205 23.78 -27.59 31.59
C GLU A 205 24.64 -26.31 31.65
N ASP A 206 24.12 -25.35 32.42
CA ASP A 206 24.84 -24.39 33.27
C ASP A 206 25.81 -23.38 32.62
N TYR A 207 25.44 -22.08 32.66
CA TYR A 207 26.18 -21.00 33.32
C TYR A 207 25.52 -19.65 32.98
N GLY A 208 24.99 -18.96 34.00
CA GLY A 208 24.75 -17.52 33.97
C GLY A 208 23.30 -17.08 33.78
N ASN A 209 22.61 -16.85 34.91
CA ASN A 209 21.35 -16.13 34.98
C ASN A 209 21.56 -14.64 34.64
N GLN A 210 21.78 -14.30 33.37
CA GLN A 210 21.65 -12.93 32.87
C GLN A 210 20.20 -12.71 32.43
N PRO A 211 19.48 -11.71 32.97
CA PRO A 211 18.14 -11.42 32.51
C PRO A 211 18.20 -11.01 31.03
N ARG A 212 17.64 -11.85 30.14
CA ARG A 212 17.43 -11.49 28.73
C ARG A 212 16.80 -10.09 28.69
N PRO A 213 17.37 -9.12 27.93
CA PRO A 213 16.85 -7.76 27.92
C PRO A 213 15.36 -7.78 27.52
N ARG A 214 14.51 -7.18 28.37
CA ARG A 214 13.05 -7.15 28.17
C ARG A 214 12.75 -6.67 26.74
N LYS A 215 11.80 -7.31 26.02
CA LYS A 215 11.42 -6.97 24.63
C LYS A 215 11.31 -5.46 24.36
N LYS A 216 10.79 -4.67 25.34
CA LYS A 216 10.76 -3.19 25.32
C LYS A 216 12.12 -2.51 25.10
N ALA A 217 13.19 -3.03 25.69
CA ALA A 217 14.53 -2.45 25.61
C ALA A 217 15.17 -2.65 24.22
N ARG A 218 14.81 -3.72 23.49
CA ARG A 218 15.30 -3.96 22.12
C ARG A 218 14.75 -2.97 21.09
N LEU A 219 13.54 -2.44 21.32
CA LEU A 219 12.89 -1.47 20.43
C LEU A 219 13.14 -0.01 20.83
N ALA A 220 13.54 0.22 22.08
CA ALA A 220 13.76 1.56 22.61
C ALA A 220 14.90 2.27 21.86
N GLY A 221 14.57 3.37 21.19
CA GLY A 221 15.53 4.20 20.44
C GLY A 221 15.71 3.83 18.96
N VAL A 222 15.30 2.63 18.54
CA VAL A 222 15.45 2.17 17.14
C VAL A 222 14.18 2.44 16.32
N VAL A 223 13.01 2.32 16.93
CA VAL A 223 11.74 2.50 16.23
C VAL A 223 11.32 3.97 16.15
N PRO A 224 10.62 4.37 15.07
CA PRO A 224 10.04 5.71 15.01
C PRO A 224 8.94 5.85 16.07
N SER A 225 8.93 6.96 16.79
CA SER A 225 7.95 7.18 17.87
C SER A 225 7.55 8.63 18.09
N GLY A 226 8.23 9.55 17.40
CA GLY A 226 8.00 10.98 17.51
C GLY A 226 7.00 11.53 16.49
N THR A 227 7.05 12.84 16.30
CA THR A 227 6.31 13.53 15.23
C THR A 227 6.85 13.13 13.86
N MET A 228 5.94 13.01 12.88
CA MET A 228 6.31 12.74 11.49
C MET A 228 7.23 13.82 10.92
N SER A 229 8.28 13.39 10.23
CA SER A 229 9.16 14.25 9.43
C SER A 229 8.73 14.22 7.97
N HIS A 230 8.72 13.03 7.36
CA HIS A 230 8.35 12.84 5.97
C HIS A 230 8.06 11.37 5.65
N VAL A 231 7.49 11.14 4.48
CA VAL A 231 7.39 9.84 3.81
C VAL A 231 8.68 9.58 3.04
N SER A 232 9.30 8.44 3.25
CA SER A 232 10.51 8.01 2.55
C SER A 232 10.21 7.25 1.27
N TYR A 233 9.10 6.51 1.20
CA TYR A 233 8.65 5.88 -0.03
C TYR A 233 7.20 5.41 0.01
N VAL A 234 6.67 5.07 -1.16
CA VAL A 234 5.42 4.34 -1.34
C VAL A 234 5.67 3.15 -2.26
N LYS A 235 5.10 1.99 -1.92
CA LYS A 235 5.10 0.79 -2.75
C LYS A 235 3.70 0.22 -2.82
N VAL A 236 3.20 -0.04 -4.03
CA VAL A 236 1.89 -0.66 -4.26
C VAL A 236 2.11 -2.03 -4.90
N TYR A 237 1.61 -3.08 -4.26
CA TYR A 237 1.75 -4.44 -4.74
C TYR A 237 0.69 -4.79 -5.81
N ALA A 238 0.95 -5.87 -6.53
CA ALA A 238 0.03 -6.44 -7.51
C ALA A 238 -1.33 -6.83 -6.91
N THR A 239 -2.25 -7.17 -7.83
CA THR A 239 -3.67 -7.54 -7.66
C THR A 239 -4.66 -6.37 -7.51
N CYS A 240 -4.32 -5.20 -8.05
CA CYS A 240 -5.21 -4.04 -8.08
C CYS A 240 -5.20 -3.31 -9.41
N ARG A 241 -6.25 -2.50 -9.63
CA ARG A 241 -6.19 -1.34 -10.52
C ARG A 241 -5.97 -0.07 -9.68
N LEU A 242 -5.12 0.83 -10.16
CA LEU A 242 -4.75 2.10 -9.51
C LEU A 242 -5.01 3.26 -10.48
N ARG A 243 -5.71 4.29 -10.01
CA ARG A 243 -6.00 5.50 -10.80
C ARG A 243 -5.20 6.71 -10.31
N ARG A 244 -5.21 6.96 -9.01
CA ARG A 244 -4.51 8.10 -8.39
C ARG A 244 -3.89 7.72 -7.07
N LEU A 245 -2.74 8.34 -6.79
CA LEU A 245 -2.12 8.37 -5.47
C LEU A 245 -1.66 9.80 -5.18
N TRP A 246 -2.09 10.35 -4.06
CA TRP A 246 -1.73 11.71 -3.67
C TRP A 246 -1.58 11.85 -2.17
N PHE A 247 -0.95 12.95 -1.80
CA PHE A 247 -0.66 13.34 -0.44
C PHE A 247 -1.33 14.67 -0.13
N SER A 248 -1.76 14.87 1.10
CA SER A 248 -2.40 16.13 1.51
C SER A 248 -2.11 16.51 2.96
N GLN A 249 -2.28 17.80 3.26
CA GLN A 249 -2.17 18.31 4.63
C GLN A 249 -3.35 17.91 5.52
N THR A 250 -4.52 17.67 4.94
CA THR A 250 -5.78 17.41 5.65
C THR A 250 -6.46 16.16 5.13
N GLY A 251 -7.10 15.37 6.00
CA GLY A 251 -7.87 14.21 5.58
C GLY A 251 -9.22 14.55 4.94
N ALA A 252 -9.54 15.84 4.83
CA ALA A 252 -10.80 16.28 4.27
C ALA A 252 -10.83 15.98 2.77
N THR A 253 -11.84 15.24 2.34
CA THR A 253 -12.16 15.03 0.93
C THR A 253 -13.18 16.06 0.42
N VAL A 254 -13.66 16.94 1.31
CA VAL A 254 -14.53 18.07 0.98
C VAL A 254 -13.67 19.13 0.29
N ASP A 255 -14.12 19.62 -0.86
CA ASP A 255 -13.40 20.55 -1.74
C ASP A 255 -12.13 19.98 -2.39
N LEU A 256 -12.10 18.67 -2.62
CA LEU A 256 -11.11 18.12 -3.55
C LEU A 256 -11.38 18.70 -4.95
N PRO A 257 -10.35 19.15 -5.67
CA PRO A 257 -10.48 19.48 -7.08
C PRO A 257 -11.11 18.30 -7.84
N TRP A 258 -11.96 18.60 -8.84
CA TRP A 258 -12.77 17.60 -9.56
C TRP A 258 -11.94 16.45 -10.13
N GLU A 259 -10.66 16.68 -10.45
CA GLU A 259 -9.77 15.64 -10.93
C GLU A 259 -9.59 14.49 -9.91
N PHE A 260 -9.69 14.76 -8.61
CA PHE A 260 -9.59 13.76 -7.53
C PHE A 260 -10.93 13.12 -7.17
N GLU A 261 -12.03 13.51 -7.78
CA GLU A 261 -13.34 12.86 -7.60
C GLU A 261 -13.45 11.58 -8.47
N LEU A 262 -14.38 10.68 -8.10
CA LEU A 262 -14.68 9.44 -8.82
C LEU A 262 -16.03 9.57 -9.52
N TYR A 263 -16.04 9.45 -10.85
CA TYR A 263 -17.25 9.47 -11.68
C TYR A 263 -17.37 8.15 -12.43
N SER A 264 -18.46 7.42 -12.23
CA SER A 264 -18.77 6.20 -13.00
C SER A 264 -18.93 6.51 -14.48
N ALA A 265 -18.69 5.51 -15.32
CA ALA A 265 -19.24 5.51 -16.67
C ALA A 265 -20.78 5.57 -16.64
N ASP A 266 -21.36 6.22 -17.65
CA ASP A 266 -22.82 6.32 -17.86
C ASP A 266 -23.46 4.96 -18.11
#